data_AF-A0A345P5T4-F1
#
_entry.id   AF-A0A345P5T4-F1
#
_cell.length_a   1.000
_cell.length_b   1.000
_cell.length_c   1.000
_cell.angle_alpha   90.00
_cell.angle_beta   90.00
_cell.angle_gamma   90.00
#
_symmetry.space_group_name_H-M   'P 1'
#
loop_
_entity.id
_entity.type
_entity.pdbx_description
1 polymer ?
#
loop_
_entity_poly.entity_id
_entity_poly.type
_entity_poly.pdbx_seq_one_letter_code
_entity_poly.pdbx_strand_id
1 'polypeptide(L)'
;MSKTRDLIQEIKEVRHRRQFGSAMAELPSRLSELERAFSIHTPDNHELTRYFPVALIATVEGYFRLVIKDIVDHGEPYFSNAERLASTVKLDFSIFKAMHGKSITFGELIAHVIPLSRIENLDTTLTCLIGEKFLTKLSSVTNRWDHEVLGKPNTPMIVNSDQIFADVSRTFELRHIVCHELASAYEIKYDEVSRCFESCVQFLRATDELISNLLYPDAALTQVDMNIAAYKALEESRNELSELIKKLYSRLESNKYSSFNSAQEKWEQYCEEWSRFKASDYEGGSIWPTIVASAEKNIVKDRNDEIKGFIATLDDR
;
A
#
# COMPACT_ATOMS: atom_id res chain seq x y z
N MET A 1 -31.79 -22.94 -6.05
CA MET A 1 -30.60 -23.00 -5.17
C MET A 1 -29.86 -21.69 -5.33
N SER A 2 -29.92 -20.81 -4.34
CA SER A 2 -29.16 -19.55 -4.35
C SER A 2 -27.67 -19.90 -4.39
N LYS A 3 -26.94 -19.49 -5.44
CA LYS A 3 -25.48 -19.55 -5.46
C LYS A 3 -25.00 -18.69 -4.30
N THR A 4 -24.69 -19.29 -3.16
CA THR A 4 -23.95 -18.61 -2.10
C THR A 4 -22.66 -18.13 -2.73
N ARG A 5 -22.51 -16.81 -2.80
CA ARG A 5 -21.40 -16.13 -3.45
C ARG A 5 -20.09 -16.55 -2.78
N ASP A 6 -19.17 -17.16 -3.52
CA ASP A 6 -17.88 -17.62 -2.98
C ASP A 6 -16.90 -16.45 -2.92
N LEU A 7 -16.93 -15.72 -1.80
CA LEU A 7 -16.10 -14.54 -1.57
C LEU A 7 -14.60 -14.86 -1.65
N ILE A 8 -14.18 -16.04 -1.19
CA ILE A 8 -12.77 -16.43 -1.17
C ILE A 8 -12.25 -16.56 -2.60
N GLN A 9 -13.03 -17.22 -3.46
CA GLN A 9 -12.68 -17.38 -4.86
C GLN A 9 -12.68 -16.04 -5.62
N GLU A 10 -13.68 -15.18 -5.40
CA GLU A 10 -13.73 -13.85 -6.02
C GLU A 10 -12.51 -12.99 -5.66
N ILE A 11 -12.10 -12.98 -4.38
CA ILE A 11 -10.91 -12.25 -3.92
C ILE A 11 -9.66 -12.75 -4.63
N LYS A 12 -9.48 -14.08 -4.73
CA LYS A 12 -8.32 -14.68 -5.42
C LYS A 12 -8.28 -14.33 -6.90
N GLU A 13 -9.42 -14.34 -7.57
CA GLU A 13 -9.51 -13.97 -8.99
C GLU A 13 -9.18 -12.50 -9.22
N VAL A 14 -9.69 -11.60 -8.36
CA VAL A 14 -9.33 -10.18 -8.40
C VAL A 14 -7.83 -10.01 -8.19
N ARG A 15 -7.22 -10.71 -7.23
CA ARG A 15 -5.78 -10.67 -6.98
C ARG A 15 -4.98 -11.14 -8.20
N HIS A 16 -5.39 -12.23 -8.84
CA HIS A 16 -4.68 -12.80 -9.99
C HIS A 16 -4.74 -11.91 -11.25
N ARG A 17 -5.77 -11.07 -11.38
CA ARG A 17 -5.90 -10.11 -12.50
C ARG A 17 -5.03 -8.85 -12.33
N ARG A 18 -4.44 -8.63 -11.15
CA ARG A 18 -3.55 -7.48 -10.88
C ARG A 18 -2.13 -7.79 -11.36
N GLN A 19 -1.42 -6.74 -11.76
CA GLN A 19 -0.04 -6.83 -12.22
C GLN A 19 0.97 -6.72 -11.07
N PHE A 20 0.77 -5.76 -10.14
CA PHE A 20 1.75 -5.42 -9.10
C PHE A 20 1.27 -5.72 -7.67
N GLY A 21 -0.04 -5.81 -7.45
CA GLY A 21 -0.62 -6.24 -6.16
C GLY A 21 -0.62 -5.19 -5.04
N SER A 22 -0.02 -4.00 -5.26
CA SER A 22 -0.02 -2.85 -4.34
C SER A 22 -0.62 -1.60 -5.00
N ALA A 23 -1.22 -0.73 -4.19
CA ALA A 23 -1.78 0.54 -4.67
C ALA A 23 -0.72 1.43 -5.34
N MET A 24 0.43 1.55 -4.69
CA MET A 24 1.56 2.41 -5.09
C MET A 24 2.13 2.08 -6.48
N ALA A 25 2.05 0.83 -6.92
CA ALA A 25 2.55 0.41 -8.24
C ALA A 25 1.45 0.38 -9.31
N GLU A 26 0.24 -0.04 -8.95
CA GLU A 26 -0.89 -0.12 -9.88
C GLU A 26 -1.36 1.26 -10.35
N LEU A 27 -1.52 2.22 -9.43
CA LEU A 27 -2.09 3.52 -9.78
C LEU A 27 -1.25 4.30 -10.80
N PRO A 28 0.08 4.50 -10.63
CA PRO A 28 0.87 5.26 -11.59
C PRO A 28 0.88 4.63 -12.98
N SER A 29 0.94 3.30 -13.06
CA SER A 29 0.89 2.59 -14.34
C SER A 29 -0.45 2.81 -15.06
N ARG A 30 -1.58 2.67 -14.32
CA ARG A 30 -2.92 2.86 -14.90
C ARG A 30 -3.21 4.31 -15.27
N LEU A 31 -2.82 5.27 -14.42
CA LEU A 31 -3.00 6.69 -14.72
C LEU A 31 -2.18 7.13 -15.92
N SER A 32 -0.92 6.72 -16.03
CA SER A 32 -0.06 7.05 -17.18
C SER A 32 -0.68 6.60 -18.50
N GLU A 33 -1.20 5.37 -18.57
CA GLU A 33 -1.87 4.87 -19.77
C GLU A 33 -3.18 5.61 -20.09
N LEU A 34 -3.97 5.96 -19.06
CA LEU A 34 -5.21 6.71 -19.25
C LEU A 34 -4.94 8.16 -19.67
N GLU A 35 -3.98 8.85 -19.07
CA GLU A 35 -3.56 10.21 -19.44
C GLU A 35 -2.99 10.22 -20.86
N ARG A 36 -2.19 9.22 -21.22
CA ARG A 36 -1.69 9.05 -22.59
C ARG A 36 -2.85 8.85 -23.57
N ALA A 37 -3.80 7.95 -23.27
CA ALA A 37 -4.96 7.73 -24.11
C ALA A 37 -5.83 9.00 -24.25
N PHE A 38 -6.03 9.74 -23.15
CA PHE A 38 -6.80 10.97 -23.14
C PHE A 38 -6.10 12.11 -23.89
N SER A 39 -4.78 12.21 -23.85
CA SER A 39 -4.05 13.26 -24.57
C SER A 39 -3.97 13.04 -26.08
N ILE A 40 -3.95 11.79 -26.56
CA ILE A 40 -3.80 11.48 -27.99
C ILE A 40 -5.12 11.29 -28.74
N HIS A 41 -6.25 11.11 -28.04
CA HIS A 41 -7.53 10.92 -28.73
C HIS A 41 -8.01 12.21 -29.40
N THR A 42 -8.78 12.07 -30.47
CA THR A 42 -9.43 13.21 -31.14
C THR A 42 -10.64 13.67 -30.32
N PRO A 43 -10.70 14.94 -29.89
CA PRO A 43 -11.84 15.46 -29.10
C PRO A 43 -13.21 15.28 -29.76
N ASP A 44 -13.27 15.31 -31.10
CA ASP A 44 -14.49 15.11 -31.90
C ASP A 44 -15.00 13.65 -31.91
N ASN A 45 -14.22 12.70 -31.37
CA ASN A 45 -14.69 11.33 -31.20
C ASN A 45 -15.56 11.21 -29.93
N HIS A 46 -16.77 11.75 -30.01
CA HIS A 46 -17.71 11.81 -28.89
C HIS A 46 -17.96 10.44 -28.24
N GLU A 47 -18.05 9.37 -29.02
CA GLU A 47 -18.30 8.03 -28.44
C GLU A 47 -17.12 7.58 -27.58
N LEU A 48 -15.88 7.75 -28.04
CA LEU A 48 -14.70 7.42 -27.23
C LEU A 48 -14.60 8.31 -25.99
N THR A 49 -14.86 9.62 -26.14
CA THR A 49 -14.82 10.60 -25.05
C THR A 49 -15.72 10.18 -23.88
N ARG A 50 -16.89 9.59 -24.16
CA ARG A 50 -17.86 9.14 -23.16
C ARG A 50 -17.39 7.98 -22.28
N TYR A 51 -16.39 7.21 -22.72
CA TYR A 51 -15.88 6.08 -21.94
C TYR A 51 -14.73 6.45 -20.99
N PHE A 52 -14.16 7.66 -21.07
CA PHE A 52 -13.14 8.08 -20.10
C PHE A 52 -13.66 8.13 -18.65
N PRO A 53 -14.85 8.70 -18.35
CA PRO A 53 -15.41 8.63 -17.00
C PRO A 53 -15.57 7.19 -16.51
N VAL A 54 -15.97 6.27 -17.40
CA VAL A 54 -16.11 4.84 -17.06
C VAL A 54 -14.76 4.23 -16.68
N ALA A 55 -13.74 4.43 -17.52
CA ALA A 55 -12.40 3.91 -17.27
C ALA A 55 -11.76 4.53 -16.01
N LEU A 56 -12.05 5.80 -15.75
CA LEU A 56 -11.53 6.52 -14.59
C LEU A 56 -12.18 6.05 -13.29
N ILE A 57 -13.50 5.88 -13.26
CA ILE A 57 -14.18 5.31 -12.09
C ILE A 57 -13.76 3.86 -11.85
N ALA A 58 -13.52 3.06 -12.89
CA ALA A 58 -12.96 1.73 -12.71
C ALA A 58 -11.57 1.78 -12.05
N THR A 59 -10.74 2.77 -12.43
CA THR A 59 -9.44 3.02 -11.77
C THR A 59 -9.61 3.48 -10.33
N VAL A 60 -10.54 4.40 -10.04
CA VAL A 60 -10.86 4.85 -8.67
C VAL A 60 -11.30 3.66 -7.82
N GLU A 61 -12.30 2.88 -8.25
CA GLU A 61 -12.80 1.73 -7.50
C GLU A 61 -11.69 0.69 -7.25
N GLY A 62 -10.91 0.36 -8.30
CA GLY A 62 -9.79 -0.58 -8.20
C GLY A 62 -8.67 -0.11 -7.27
N TYR A 63 -8.32 1.18 -7.34
CA TYR A 63 -7.31 1.80 -6.49
C TYR A 63 -7.76 1.82 -5.03
N PHE A 64 -8.97 2.30 -4.73
CA PHE A 64 -9.45 2.36 -3.35
C PHE A 64 -9.62 0.95 -2.75
N ARG A 65 -9.92 -0.08 -3.54
CA ARG A 65 -9.85 -1.49 -3.09
C ARG A 65 -8.43 -1.88 -2.62
N LEU A 66 -7.40 -1.43 -3.32
CA LEU A 66 -6.01 -1.67 -2.93
C LEU A 66 -5.62 -0.85 -1.71
N VAL A 67 -6.00 0.43 -1.66
CA VAL A 67 -5.76 1.30 -0.50
C VAL A 67 -6.39 0.73 0.77
N ILE A 68 -7.66 0.31 0.73
CA ILE A 68 -8.33 -0.29 1.90
C ILE A 68 -7.59 -1.55 2.34
N LYS A 69 -7.20 -2.41 1.40
CA LYS A 69 -6.39 -3.59 1.71
C LYS A 69 -5.09 -3.18 2.40
N ASP A 70 -4.31 -2.30 1.77
CA ASP A 70 -2.97 -1.93 2.22
C ASP A 70 -3.02 -1.23 3.59
N ILE A 71 -4.02 -0.37 3.84
CA ILE A 71 -4.25 0.28 5.14
C ILE A 71 -4.57 -0.74 6.23
N VAL A 72 -5.53 -1.64 6.00
CA VAL A 72 -5.95 -2.63 7.00
C VAL A 72 -4.83 -3.63 7.30
N ASP A 73 -4.14 -4.10 6.26
CA ASP A 73 -3.05 -5.07 6.38
C ASP A 73 -1.75 -4.42 6.92
N HIS A 74 -1.65 -3.08 6.94
CA HIS A 74 -0.55 -2.38 7.61
C HIS A 74 -0.54 -2.60 9.12
N GLY A 75 -1.72 -2.87 9.72
CA GLY A 75 -1.86 -3.17 11.14
C GLY A 75 -2.45 -2.01 11.94
N GLU A 76 -2.08 -1.90 13.22
CA GLU A 76 -2.63 -0.87 14.11
C GLU A 76 -2.14 0.55 13.75
N PRO A 77 -2.97 1.60 13.94
CA PRO A 77 -4.33 1.58 14.49
C PRO A 77 -5.43 1.22 13.47
N TYR A 78 -5.06 1.04 12.20
CA TYR A 78 -6.00 0.89 11.09
C TYR A 78 -6.81 -0.42 11.16
N PHE A 79 -6.18 -1.49 11.64
CA PHE A 79 -6.82 -2.78 11.83
C PHE A 79 -7.98 -2.70 12.82
N SER A 80 -7.76 -2.12 14.02
CA SER A 80 -8.83 -1.91 15.00
C SER A 80 -9.93 -0.99 14.45
N ASN A 81 -9.55 0.06 13.72
CA ASN A 81 -10.51 0.96 13.09
C ASN A 81 -11.42 0.27 12.04
N ALA A 82 -10.94 -0.81 11.42
CA ALA A 82 -11.69 -1.59 10.44
C ALA A 82 -12.82 -2.44 11.04
N GLU A 83 -12.89 -2.62 12.37
CA GLU A 83 -13.92 -3.41 13.04
C GLU A 83 -15.34 -2.97 12.65
N ARG A 84 -15.56 -1.65 12.58
CA ARG A 84 -16.85 -1.08 12.15
C ARG A 84 -17.25 -1.50 10.75
N LEU A 85 -16.29 -1.61 9.83
CA LEU A 85 -16.51 -2.05 8.46
C LEU A 85 -16.72 -3.56 8.39
N ALA A 86 -15.98 -4.32 9.22
CA ALA A 86 -16.07 -5.78 9.31
C ALA A 86 -17.42 -6.27 9.80
N SER A 87 -18.16 -5.47 10.59
CA SER A 87 -19.50 -5.80 11.09
C SER A 87 -20.52 -6.13 9.99
N THR A 88 -20.25 -5.70 8.75
CA THR A 88 -21.08 -5.97 7.57
C THR A 88 -20.81 -7.36 6.96
N VAL A 89 -19.76 -8.06 7.38
CA VAL A 89 -19.31 -9.34 6.81
C VAL A 89 -19.72 -10.50 7.71
N LYS A 90 -20.39 -11.49 7.11
CA LYS A 90 -20.66 -12.76 7.80
C LYS A 90 -19.38 -13.59 7.85
N LEU A 91 -18.71 -13.60 9.00
CA LEU A 91 -17.53 -14.43 9.25
C LEU A 91 -17.94 -15.86 9.59
N ASP A 92 -17.66 -16.81 8.69
CA ASP A 92 -17.85 -18.24 8.94
C ASP A 92 -16.50 -18.98 9.04
N PHE A 93 -16.55 -20.27 9.40
CA PHE A 93 -15.34 -21.08 9.56
C PHE A 93 -14.51 -21.18 8.27
N SER A 94 -15.13 -21.07 7.09
CA SER A 94 -14.41 -21.13 5.81
C SER A 94 -13.54 -19.88 5.62
N ILE A 95 -14.06 -18.71 5.98
CA ILE A 95 -13.32 -17.44 5.97
C ILE A 95 -12.19 -17.48 7.00
N PHE A 96 -12.45 -17.95 8.22
CA PHE A 96 -11.40 -18.12 9.24
C PHE A 96 -10.28 -19.06 8.78
N LYS A 97 -10.64 -20.21 8.21
CA LYS A 97 -9.65 -21.15 7.64
C LYS A 97 -8.85 -20.51 6.51
N ALA A 98 -9.50 -19.72 5.66
CA ALA A 98 -8.86 -19.04 4.54
C ALA A 98 -7.86 -17.97 5.01
N MET A 99 -8.18 -17.23 6.07
CA MET A 99 -7.28 -16.23 6.68
C MET A 99 -6.13 -16.89 7.45
N HIS A 100 -6.42 -17.89 8.30
CA HIS A 100 -5.39 -18.64 9.02
C HIS A 100 -4.41 -19.32 8.07
N GLY A 101 -4.92 -19.87 6.97
CA GLY A 101 -4.11 -20.45 5.89
C GLY A 101 -3.44 -19.43 4.97
N LYS A 102 -3.53 -18.11 5.26
CA LYS A 102 -2.98 -17.00 4.47
C LYS A 102 -3.41 -17.00 2.99
N SER A 103 -4.57 -17.59 2.69
CA SER A 103 -5.09 -17.61 1.32
C SER A 103 -5.74 -16.29 0.92
N ILE A 104 -6.29 -15.56 1.90
CA ILE A 104 -6.77 -14.18 1.82
C ILE A 104 -6.32 -13.41 3.05
N THR A 105 -6.21 -12.09 2.95
CA THR A 105 -5.95 -11.20 4.10
C THR A 105 -7.25 -10.57 4.63
N PHE A 106 -7.18 -9.97 5.82
CA PHE A 106 -8.30 -9.19 6.35
C PHE A 106 -8.56 -7.96 5.48
N GLY A 107 -7.52 -7.25 5.05
CA GLY A 107 -7.64 -6.11 4.18
C GLY A 107 -8.34 -6.44 2.86
N GLU A 108 -8.07 -7.58 2.26
CA GLU A 108 -8.76 -8.03 1.05
C GLU A 108 -10.24 -8.34 1.29
N LEU A 109 -10.56 -8.97 2.41
CA LEU A 109 -11.95 -9.26 2.77
C LEU A 109 -12.76 -7.97 2.94
N ILE A 110 -12.23 -7.02 3.72
CA ILE A 110 -12.86 -5.73 3.97
C ILE A 110 -12.96 -4.92 2.68
N ALA A 111 -11.86 -4.84 1.92
CA ALA A 111 -11.87 -4.17 0.63
C ALA A 111 -12.94 -4.77 -0.29
N HIS A 112 -13.13 -6.09 -0.35
CA HIS A 112 -14.06 -6.70 -1.30
C HIS A 112 -15.53 -6.39 -1.02
N VAL A 113 -15.93 -6.28 0.25
CA VAL A 113 -17.35 -6.17 0.64
C VAL A 113 -17.89 -4.74 0.66
N ILE A 114 -17.03 -3.74 0.77
CA ILE A 114 -17.45 -2.34 0.91
C ILE A 114 -17.96 -1.81 -0.44
N PRO A 115 -19.10 -1.09 -0.49
CA PRO A 115 -19.52 -0.40 -1.71
C PRO A 115 -18.61 0.81 -1.97
N LEU A 116 -18.11 1.00 -3.19
CA LEU A 116 -17.25 2.15 -3.56
C LEU A 116 -17.81 2.95 -4.76
N SER A 117 -19.12 2.88 -4.97
CA SER A 117 -19.81 3.41 -6.16
C SER A 117 -20.12 4.92 -6.13
N ARG A 118 -19.60 5.67 -5.16
CA ARG A 118 -19.77 7.12 -5.00
C ARG A 118 -18.72 7.69 -4.05
N ILE A 119 -18.42 8.98 -4.15
CA ILE A 119 -17.38 9.62 -3.34
C ILE A 119 -17.65 9.53 -1.83
N GLU A 120 -18.91 9.59 -1.41
CA GLU A 120 -19.28 9.55 0.01
C GLU A 120 -18.94 8.20 0.64
N ASN A 121 -18.99 7.12 -0.16
CA ASN A 121 -18.56 5.82 0.29
C ASN A 121 -17.04 5.79 0.51
N LEU A 122 -16.26 6.43 -0.37
CA LEU A 122 -14.81 6.53 -0.25
C LEU A 122 -14.46 7.32 1.01
N ASP A 123 -15.07 8.50 1.20
CA ASP A 123 -14.85 9.37 2.35
C ASP A 123 -15.22 8.69 3.66
N THR A 124 -16.41 8.07 3.75
CA THR A 124 -16.84 7.36 4.95
C THR A 124 -15.91 6.20 5.29
N THR A 125 -15.50 5.43 4.28
CA THR A 125 -14.63 4.25 4.47
C THR A 125 -13.25 4.67 4.95
N LEU A 126 -12.59 5.59 4.25
CA LEU A 126 -11.26 6.03 4.65
C LEU A 126 -11.29 6.83 5.95
N THR A 127 -12.31 7.65 6.19
CA THR A 127 -12.50 8.32 7.49
C THR A 127 -12.58 7.31 8.64
N CYS A 128 -13.30 6.20 8.43
CA CYS A 128 -13.38 5.13 9.42
C CYS A 128 -12.00 4.52 9.68
N LEU A 129 -11.26 4.18 8.62
CA LEU A 129 -9.97 3.51 8.72
C LEU A 129 -8.88 4.39 9.33
N ILE A 130 -8.77 5.65 8.89
CA ILE A 130 -7.68 6.56 9.32
C ILE A 130 -7.99 7.27 10.65
N GLY A 131 -9.25 7.26 11.10
CA GLY A 131 -9.69 7.90 12.35
C GLY A 131 -9.88 9.42 12.27
N GLU A 132 -9.75 10.02 11.09
CA GLU A 132 -9.90 11.46 10.82
C GLU A 132 -10.71 11.67 9.53
N LYS A 133 -11.32 12.85 9.36
CA LYS A 133 -12.13 13.14 8.14
C LYS A 133 -11.25 13.13 6.89
N PHE A 134 -11.44 12.14 6.02
CA PHE A 134 -10.59 11.87 4.87
C PHE A 134 -10.56 13.05 3.89
N LEU A 135 -11.71 13.51 3.37
CA LEU A 135 -11.72 14.61 2.39
C LEU A 135 -11.16 15.93 2.96
N THR A 136 -11.35 16.17 4.27
CA THR A 136 -10.74 17.32 4.95
C THR A 136 -9.22 17.19 4.98
N LYS A 137 -8.68 16.04 5.37
CA LYS A 137 -7.24 15.79 5.41
C LYS A 137 -6.60 15.87 4.02
N LEU A 138 -7.29 15.31 3.02
CA LEU A 138 -6.89 15.33 1.62
C LEU A 138 -6.75 16.75 1.06
N SER A 139 -7.62 17.69 1.45
CA SER A 139 -7.54 19.10 1.00
C SER A 139 -6.26 19.81 1.43
N SER A 140 -5.60 19.31 2.49
CA SER A 140 -4.37 19.88 3.04
C SER A 140 -3.10 19.11 2.66
N VAL A 141 -3.22 18.01 1.91
CA VAL A 141 -2.06 17.18 1.57
C VAL A 141 -1.08 17.97 0.70
N THR A 142 0.20 17.84 0.99
CA THR A 142 1.27 18.46 0.21
C THR A 142 2.18 17.38 -0.36
N ASN A 143 2.85 17.70 -1.47
CA ASN A 143 3.77 16.78 -2.11
C ASN A 143 5.15 16.91 -1.44
N ARG A 144 5.58 15.86 -0.73
CA ARG A 144 6.87 15.88 -0.02
C ARG A 144 8.06 16.00 -0.95
N TRP A 145 8.03 15.36 -2.13
CA TRP A 145 9.09 15.48 -3.12
C TRP A 145 9.32 16.92 -3.55
N ASP A 146 8.24 17.64 -3.85
CA ASP A 146 8.32 19.04 -4.26
C ASP A 146 8.95 19.92 -3.18
N HIS A 147 8.58 19.73 -1.92
CA HIS A 147 9.08 20.54 -0.80
C HIS A 147 10.49 20.12 -0.35
N GLU A 148 10.69 18.84 -0.01
CA GLU A 148 11.89 18.34 0.66
C GLU A 148 13.04 18.10 -0.32
N VAL A 149 12.74 17.71 -1.58
CA VAL A 149 13.76 17.39 -2.58
C VAL A 149 13.99 18.56 -3.53
N LEU A 150 12.92 19.17 -4.04
CA LEU A 150 13.03 20.27 -5.01
C LEU A 150 13.06 21.67 -4.36
N GLY A 151 12.86 21.77 -3.04
CA GLY A 151 12.88 23.04 -2.33
C GLY A 151 11.73 24.00 -2.69
N LYS A 152 10.64 23.49 -3.27
CA LYS A 152 9.47 24.30 -3.61
C LYS A 152 8.68 24.69 -2.36
N PRO A 153 7.84 25.74 -2.44
CA PRO A 153 6.92 26.08 -1.36
C PRO A 153 6.01 24.90 -0.99
N ASN A 154 5.81 24.69 0.30
CA ASN A 154 4.93 23.63 0.82
C ASN A 154 3.46 24.04 0.63
N THR A 155 2.93 23.81 -0.57
CA THR A 155 1.55 24.16 -0.95
C THR A 155 0.67 22.91 -1.09
N PRO A 156 -0.64 23.01 -0.77
CA PRO A 156 -1.57 21.91 -1.00
C PRO A 156 -1.56 21.43 -2.45
N MET A 157 -1.59 20.11 -2.64
CA MET A 157 -1.73 19.48 -3.96
C MET A 157 -3.11 19.79 -4.58
N ILE A 158 -4.10 20.09 -3.76
CA ILE A 158 -5.47 20.45 -4.14
C ILE A 158 -5.72 21.91 -3.77
N VAL A 159 -5.94 22.77 -4.77
CA VAL A 159 -6.19 24.21 -4.57
C VAL A 159 -7.69 24.54 -4.45
N ASN A 160 -8.54 23.86 -5.21
CA ASN A 160 -9.99 24.05 -5.19
C ASN A 160 -10.69 22.71 -4.87
N SER A 161 -10.64 22.30 -3.60
CA SER A 161 -11.16 21.01 -3.15
C SER A 161 -12.63 20.80 -3.49
N ASP A 162 -13.45 21.84 -3.36
CA ASP A 162 -14.89 21.75 -3.60
C ASP A 162 -15.18 21.42 -5.05
N GLN A 163 -14.49 22.07 -5.99
CA GLN A 163 -14.62 21.77 -7.41
C GLN A 163 -14.13 20.36 -7.74
N ILE A 164 -12.97 19.96 -7.21
CA ILE A 164 -12.41 18.63 -7.45
C ILE A 164 -13.37 17.55 -6.96
N PHE A 165 -13.90 17.67 -5.74
CA PHE A 165 -14.80 16.67 -5.17
C PHE A 165 -16.14 16.64 -5.93
N ALA A 166 -16.65 17.80 -6.34
CA ALA A 166 -17.84 17.87 -7.18
C ALA A 166 -17.63 17.19 -8.55
N ASP A 167 -16.48 17.38 -9.19
CA ASP A 167 -16.15 16.72 -10.45
C ASP A 167 -15.93 15.21 -10.29
N VAL A 168 -15.35 14.75 -9.18
CA VAL A 168 -15.24 13.31 -8.87
C VAL A 168 -16.63 12.69 -8.70
N SER A 169 -17.53 13.34 -7.94
CA SER A 169 -18.94 12.93 -7.85
C SER A 169 -19.60 12.88 -9.22
N ARG A 170 -19.38 13.92 -10.03
CA ARG A 170 -19.91 14.00 -11.39
C ARG A 170 -19.41 12.87 -12.28
N THR A 171 -18.15 12.45 -12.10
CA THR A 171 -17.57 11.32 -12.85
C THR A 171 -18.29 10.00 -12.51
N PHE A 172 -18.68 9.78 -11.25
CA PHE A 172 -19.52 8.63 -10.88
C PHE A 172 -20.89 8.67 -11.57
N GLU A 173 -21.53 9.85 -11.63
CA GLU A 173 -22.80 10.03 -12.35
C GLU A 173 -22.65 9.75 -13.84
N LEU A 174 -21.62 10.29 -14.49
CA LEU A 174 -21.35 10.05 -15.91
C LEU A 174 -21.14 8.56 -16.19
N ARG A 175 -20.41 7.84 -15.33
CA ARG A 175 -20.26 6.39 -15.44
C ARG A 175 -21.60 5.65 -15.26
N HIS A 176 -22.50 6.14 -14.41
CA HIS A 176 -23.85 5.56 -14.28
C HIS A 176 -24.65 5.76 -15.57
N ILE A 177 -24.71 6.99 -16.08
CA ILE A 177 -25.43 7.36 -17.32
C ILE A 177 -24.92 6.53 -18.50
N VAL A 178 -23.59 6.46 -18.69
CA VAL A 178 -22.98 5.77 -19.84
C VAL A 178 -23.15 4.25 -19.74
N CYS A 179 -22.91 3.65 -18.57
CA CYS A 179 -22.94 2.18 -18.46
C CYS A 179 -24.32 1.58 -18.21
N HIS A 180 -25.25 2.32 -17.59
CA HIS A 180 -26.50 1.74 -17.08
C HIS A 180 -27.76 2.31 -17.71
N GLU A 181 -27.72 3.50 -18.30
CA GLU A 181 -28.92 4.13 -18.88
C GLU A 181 -29.00 4.05 -20.40
N LEU A 182 -27.91 3.66 -21.09
CA LEU A 182 -27.80 3.72 -22.56
C LEU A 182 -28.28 5.08 -23.11
N ALA A 183 -27.90 6.18 -22.44
CA ALA A 183 -28.43 7.52 -22.69
C ALA A 183 -27.97 8.09 -24.05
N SER A 184 -28.58 7.61 -25.14
CA SER A 184 -28.21 7.95 -26.53
C SER A 184 -28.54 9.40 -26.91
N ALA A 185 -29.50 10.02 -26.22
CA ALA A 185 -29.86 11.43 -26.38
C ALA A 185 -29.06 12.37 -25.46
N TYR A 186 -28.23 11.83 -24.57
CA TYR A 186 -27.46 12.63 -23.62
C TYR A 186 -26.12 13.02 -24.23
N GLU A 187 -25.98 14.31 -24.54
CA GLU A 187 -24.73 14.87 -25.05
C GLU A 187 -23.74 15.10 -23.90
N ILE A 188 -22.66 14.34 -23.89
CA ILE A 188 -21.54 14.54 -22.97
C ILE A 188 -20.49 15.37 -23.69
N LYS A 189 -20.22 16.57 -23.17
CA LYS A 189 -19.28 17.51 -23.78
C LYS A 189 -17.84 17.14 -23.43
N TYR A 190 -16.93 17.33 -24.39
CA TYR A 190 -15.50 17.11 -24.17
C TYR A 190 -14.98 17.90 -22.96
N ASP A 191 -15.33 19.18 -22.85
CA ASP A 191 -14.88 20.05 -21.75
C ASP A 191 -15.31 19.54 -20.37
N GLU A 192 -16.51 18.96 -20.28
CA GLU A 192 -17.00 18.34 -19.04
C GLU A 192 -16.16 17.11 -18.68
N VAL A 193 -15.87 16.26 -19.67
CA VAL A 193 -15.05 15.05 -19.47
C VAL A 193 -13.62 15.43 -19.15
N SER A 194 -13.03 16.42 -19.81
CA SER A 194 -11.67 16.90 -19.53
C SER A 194 -11.54 17.40 -18.10
N ARG A 195 -12.50 18.22 -17.65
CA ARG A 195 -12.52 18.72 -16.27
C ARG A 195 -12.67 17.57 -15.26
N CYS A 196 -13.62 16.65 -15.50
CA CYS A 196 -13.80 15.46 -14.66
C CYS A 196 -12.53 14.60 -14.61
N PHE A 197 -11.87 14.43 -15.75
CA PHE A 197 -10.65 13.65 -15.88
C PHE A 197 -9.51 14.25 -15.06
N GLU A 198 -9.23 15.54 -15.24
CA GLU A 198 -8.20 16.27 -14.50
C GLU A 198 -8.45 16.25 -12.99
N SER A 199 -9.68 16.55 -12.56
CA SER A 199 -10.07 16.51 -11.14
C SER A 199 -9.88 15.13 -10.51
N CYS A 200 -10.28 14.06 -11.20
CA CYS A 200 -10.07 12.69 -10.71
C CYS A 200 -8.59 12.29 -10.67
N VAL A 201 -7.78 12.68 -11.66
CA VAL A 201 -6.32 12.44 -11.64
C VAL A 201 -5.68 13.14 -10.44
N GLN A 202 -6.04 14.40 -10.19
CA GLN A 202 -5.54 15.17 -9.06
C GLN A 202 -6.00 14.55 -7.73
N PHE A 203 -7.26 14.13 -7.62
CA PHE A 203 -7.81 13.43 -6.46
C PHE A 203 -7.05 12.13 -6.16
N LEU A 204 -6.77 11.32 -7.19
CA LEU A 204 -6.05 10.05 -7.03
C LEU A 204 -4.60 10.26 -6.61
N ARG A 205 -3.87 11.21 -7.23
CA ARG A 205 -2.48 11.53 -6.86
C ARG A 205 -2.37 12.10 -5.44
N ALA A 206 -3.28 12.99 -5.07
CA ALA A 206 -3.34 13.54 -3.71
C ALA A 206 -3.68 12.46 -2.68
N THR A 207 -4.56 11.51 -3.04
CA THR A 207 -4.89 10.38 -2.17
C THR A 207 -3.67 9.49 -2.00
N ASP A 208 -2.95 9.19 -3.06
CA ASP A 208 -1.75 8.34 -3.01
C ASP A 208 -0.65 8.94 -2.13
N GLU A 209 -0.40 10.24 -2.27
CA GLU A 209 0.52 10.97 -1.39
C GLU A 209 0.06 10.90 0.08
N LEU A 210 -1.23 11.14 0.34
CA LEU A 210 -1.78 11.08 1.70
C LEU A 210 -1.62 9.67 2.31
N ILE A 211 -2.00 8.62 1.57
CA ILE A 211 -1.92 7.25 2.05
C ILE A 211 -0.47 6.84 2.25
N SER A 212 0.44 7.19 1.33
CA SER A 212 1.87 6.93 1.49
C SER A 212 2.41 7.56 2.78
N ASN A 213 2.07 8.83 3.05
CA ASN A 213 2.50 9.53 4.26
C ASN A 213 1.87 8.99 5.55
N LEU A 214 0.67 8.41 5.49
CA LEU A 214 0.02 7.76 6.62
C LEU A 214 0.64 6.39 6.95
N LEU A 215 0.98 5.60 5.93
CA LEU A 215 1.53 4.26 6.12
C LEU A 215 3.04 4.29 6.36
N TYR A 216 3.74 5.23 5.76
CA TYR A 216 5.20 5.35 5.84
C TYR A 216 5.58 6.80 6.15
N PRO A 217 5.28 7.27 7.37
CA PRO A 217 5.69 8.61 7.78
C PRO A 217 7.21 8.73 7.66
N ASP A 218 7.66 9.90 7.19
CA ASP A 218 9.08 10.22 7.01
C ASP A 218 9.85 9.24 6.10
N ALA A 219 9.14 8.51 5.22
CA ALA A 219 9.78 7.65 4.24
C ALA A 219 10.84 8.42 3.44
N ALA A 220 11.99 7.79 3.22
CA ALA A 220 13.06 8.33 2.42
C ALA A 220 12.61 8.54 0.97
N LEU A 221 12.83 9.74 0.45
CA LEU A 221 12.39 10.13 -0.89
C LEU A 221 13.46 9.88 -1.94
N THR A 222 14.73 10.10 -1.60
CA THR A 222 15.83 9.90 -2.55
C THR A 222 16.50 8.54 -2.35
N GLN A 223 17.13 8.02 -3.41
CA GLN A 223 17.89 6.78 -3.32
C GLN A 223 19.04 6.86 -2.29
N VAL A 224 19.62 8.04 -2.11
CA VAL A 224 20.66 8.29 -1.09
C VAL A 224 20.06 8.15 0.30
N ASP A 225 18.92 8.80 0.55
CA ASP A 225 18.23 8.71 1.84
C ASP A 225 17.74 7.30 2.13
N MET A 226 17.28 6.57 1.10
CA MET A 226 16.87 5.17 1.22
C MET A 226 18.05 4.29 1.64
N ASN A 227 19.22 4.48 1.02
CA ASN A 227 20.44 3.77 1.40
C ASN A 227 20.80 4.09 2.86
N ILE A 228 20.81 5.36 3.25
CA ILE A 228 21.12 5.80 4.62
C ILE A 228 20.14 5.18 5.63
N ALA A 229 18.84 5.25 5.36
CA ALA A 229 17.80 4.72 6.24
C ALA A 229 17.90 3.20 6.39
N ALA A 230 18.16 2.47 5.30
CA ALA A 230 18.34 1.02 5.33
C ALA A 230 19.55 0.62 6.18
N TYR A 231 20.68 1.32 6.04
CA TYR A 231 21.88 1.08 6.86
C TYR A 231 21.64 1.39 8.34
N LYS A 232 21.00 2.51 8.69
CA LYS A 232 20.67 2.84 10.08
C LYS A 232 19.78 1.76 10.72
N ALA A 233 18.76 1.31 10.00
CA ALA A 233 17.86 0.27 10.50
C ALA A 233 18.57 -1.09 10.68
N LEU A 234 19.55 -1.41 9.82
CA LEU A 234 20.42 -2.57 10.00
C LEU A 234 21.31 -2.41 11.24
N GLU A 235 21.94 -1.25 11.41
CA GLU A 235 22.80 -0.94 12.56
C GLU A 235 22.05 -1.07 13.89
N GLU A 236 20.83 -0.53 13.97
CA GLU A 236 19.94 -0.70 15.14
C GLU A 236 19.67 -2.17 15.45
N SER A 237 19.34 -2.97 14.44
CA SER A 237 19.08 -4.41 14.58
C SER A 237 20.32 -5.18 15.03
N ARG A 238 21.51 -4.82 14.51
CA ARG A 238 22.80 -5.41 14.91
C ARG A 238 23.22 -4.99 16.32
N ASN A 239 22.92 -3.77 16.73
CA ASN A 239 23.15 -3.32 18.10
C ASN A 239 22.29 -4.12 19.09
N GLU A 240 21.01 -4.35 18.75
CA GLU A 240 20.15 -5.25 19.53
C GLU A 240 20.73 -6.67 19.62
N LEU A 241 21.21 -7.23 18.50
CA LEU A 241 21.84 -8.54 18.47
C LEU A 241 23.05 -8.61 19.41
N SER A 242 23.92 -7.59 19.37
CA SER A 242 25.11 -7.49 20.22
C SER A 242 24.75 -7.49 21.70
N GLU A 243 23.73 -6.72 22.10
CA GLU A 243 23.24 -6.70 23.48
C GLU A 243 22.61 -8.04 23.89
N LEU A 244 21.85 -8.70 23.01
CA LEU A 244 21.30 -10.03 23.26
C LEU A 244 22.40 -11.09 23.43
N ILE A 245 23.46 -11.04 22.64
CA ILE A 245 24.61 -11.93 22.76
C ILE A 245 25.32 -11.73 24.11
N LYS A 246 25.54 -10.48 24.54
CA LYS A 246 26.08 -10.20 25.89
C LYS A 246 25.19 -10.79 26.98
N LYS A 247 23.87 -10.63 26.82
CA LYS A 247 22.85 -11.16 27.74
C LYS A 247 22.76 -12.70 27.73
N LEU A 248 23.13 -13.33 26.62
CA LEU A 248 23.23 -14.79 26.51
C LEU A 248 24.48 -15.29 27.25
N TYR A 249 25.62 -14.61 27.09
CA TYR A 249 26.86 -14.98 27.77
C TYR A 249 26.74 -14.96 29.29
N SER A 250 25.96 -14.05 29.88
CA SER A 250 25.75 -14.05 31.33
C SER A 250 24.95 -15.24 31.87
N ARG A 251 24.30 -16.01 30.98
CA ARG A 251 23.48 -17.19 31.33
C ARG A 251 24.07 -18.51 30.87
N LEU A 252 24.98 -18.45 29.91
CA LEU A 252 25.52 -19.63 29.26
C LEU A 252 26.67 -20.20 30.10
N GLU A 253 26.75 -21.52 30.21
CA GLU A 253 27.93 -22.18 30.81
C GLU A 253 29.17 -21.94 29.93
N SER A 254 30.32 -21.69 30.54
CA SER A 254 31.57 -21.34 29.83
C SER A 254 32.03 -22.42 28.83
N ASN A 255 31.74 -23.69 29.09
CA ASN A 255 32.03 -24.82 28.19
C ASN A 255 31.26 -24.73 26.85
N LYS A 256 30.17 -23.96 26.76
CA LYS A 256 29.37 -23.78 25.54
C LYS A 256 29.79 -22.57 24.70
N TYR A 257 30.68 -21.71 25.21
CA TYR A 257 31.07 -20.47 24.53
C TYR A 257 31.71 -20.73 23.18
N SER A 258 32.61 -21.71 23.09
CA SER A 258 33.30 -22.04 21.84
C SER A 258 32.33 -22.51 20.75
N SER A 259 31.37 -23.36 21.11
CA SER A 259 30.35 -23.84 20.16
C SER A 259 29.43 -22.71 19.70
N PHE A 260 29.01 -21.83 20.61
CA PHE A 260 28.20 -20.67 20.26
C PHE A 260 28.94 -19.70 19.34
N ASN A 261 30.20 -19.35 19.65
CA ASN A 261 31.01 -18.48 18.79
C ASN A 261 31.18 -19.05 17.39
N SER A 262 31.51 -20.34 17.27
CA SER A 262 31.64 -20.97 15.96
C SER A 262 30.32 -20.97 15.16
N ALA A 263 29.18 -21.14 15.84
CA ALA A 263 27.88 -21.02 15.19
C ALA A 263 27.58 -19.57 14.75
N GLN A 264 27.89 -18.59 15.60
CA GLN A 264 27.68 -17.17 15.31
C GLN A 264 28.55 -16.70 14.15
N GLU A 265 29.82 -17.08 14.08
CA GLU A 265 30.73 -16.75 12.98
C GLU A 265 30.21 -17.27 11.63
N LYS A 266 29.73 -18.52 11.58
CA LYS A 266 29.15 -19.11 10.37
C LYS A 266 27.84 -18.43 9.98
N TRP A 267 27.06 -18.02 10.98
CA TRP A 267 25.82 -17.27 10.75
C TRP A 267 26.11 -15.89 10.15
N GLU A 268 27.16 -15.18 10.60
CA GLU A 268 27.55 -13.89 10.01
C GLU A 268 27.95 -14.04 8.54
N GLN A 269 28.68 -15.10 8.19
CA GLN A 269 29.02 -15.41 6.79
C GLN A 269 27.77 -15.69 5.95
N TYR A 270 26.83 -16.49 6.48
CA TYR A 270 25.55 -16.71 5.83
C TYR A 270 24.78 -15.39 5.63
N CYS A 271 24.80 -14.51 6.63
CA CYS A 271 24.11 -13.22 6.58
C CYS A 271 24.60 -12.35 5.41
N GLU A 272 25.92 -12.24 5.24
CA GLU A 272 26.54 -11.49 4.14
C GLU A 272 26.27 -12.13 2.76
N GLU A 273 26.54 -13.44 2.63
CA GLU A 273 26.40 -14.13 1.34
C GLU A 273 24.94 -14.16 0.88
N TRP A 274 24.00 -14.37 1.81
CA TRP A 274 22.58 -14.41 1.48
C TRP A 274 22.02 -13.02 1.13
N SER A 275 22.46 -11.96 1.82
CA SER A 275 22.03 -10.60 1.50
C SER A 275 22.53 -10.15 0.13
N ARG A 276 23.79 -10.47 -0.22
CA ARG A 276 24.34 -10.25 -1.56
C ARG A 276 23.61 -11.05 -2.64
N PHE A 277 23.36 -12.34 -2.39
CA PHE A 277 22.59 -13.18 -3.30
C PHE A 277 21.20 -12.60 -3.57
N LYS A 278 20.48 -12.14 -2.53
CA LYS A 278 19.16 -11.50 -2.71
C LYS A 278 19.20 -10.20 -3.52
N ALA A 279 20.33 -9.51 -3.53
CA ALA A 279 20.51 -8.25 -4.24
C ALA A 279 21.17 -8.42 -5.62
N SER A 280 21.47 -9.65 -6.06
CA SER A 280 22.30 -9.90 -7.25
C SER A 280 21.75 -9.25 -8.53
N ASP A 281 20.44 -9.24 -8.70
CA ASP A 281 19.78 -8.67 -9.89
C ASP A 281 19.96 -7.14 -10.01
N TYR A 282 20.42 -6.50 -8.93
CA TYR A 282 20.59 -5.05 -8.84
C TYR A 282 22.06 -4.65 -8.74
N GLU A 283 23.00 -5.59 -8.82
CA GLU A 283 24.43 -5.35 -8.62
C GLU A 283 24.96 -4.21 -9.52
N GLY A 284 25.70 -3.27 -8.92
CA GLY A 284 26.18 -2.06 -9.57
C GLY A 284 25.15 -0.93 -9.69
N GLY A 285 23.87 -1.18 -9.38
CA GLY A 285 22.81 -0.18 -9.33
C GLY A 285 22.79 0.62 -8.02
N SER A 286 22.23 1.83 -8.07
CA SER A 286 22.14 2.72 -6.88
C SER A 286 21.20 2.21 -5.79
N ILE A 287 20.27 1.30 -6.13
CA ILE A 287 19.35 0.63 -5.19
C ILE A 287 19.97 -0.61 -4.51
N TRP A 288 21.06 -1.14 -5.06
CA TRP A 288 21.73 -2.34 -4.55
C TRP A 288 22.05 -2.25 -3.05
N PRO A 289 22.64 -1.15 -2.52
CA PRO A 289 22.95 -1.06 -1.09
C PRO A 289 21.71 -1.10 -0.20
N THR A 290 20.60 -0.49 -0.63
CA THR A 290 19.31 -0.57 0.10
C THR A 290 18.84 -2.01 0.23
N ILE A 291 18.91 -2.79 -0.87
CA ILE A 291 18.42 -4.17 -0.89
C ILE A 291 19.30 -5.07 -0.04
N VAL A 292 20.64 -4.92 -0.13
CA VAL A 292 21.58 -5.66 0.72
C VAL A 292 21.32 -5.37 2.19
N ALA A 293 21.30 -4.10 2.60
CA ALA A 293 21.10 -3.72 3.99
C ALA A 293 19.74 -4.18 4.54
N SER A 294 18.68 -4.09 3.72
CA SER A 294 17.34 -4.54 4.11
C SER A 294 17.25 -6.07 4.23
N ALA A 295 17.89 -6.81 3.32
CA ALA A 295 17.96 -8.26 3.38
C ALA A 295 18.71 -8.72 4.64
N GLU A 296 19.86 -8.10 4.91
CA GLU A 296 20.68 -8.37 6.09
C GLU A 296 19.91 -8.08 7.38
N LYS A 297 19.23 -6.92 7.46
CA LYS A 297 18.41 -6.54 8.62
C LYS A 297 17.39 -7.62 8.98
N ASN A 298 16.72 -8.20 7.98
CA ASN A 298 15.73 -9.24 8.21
C ASN A 298 16.35 -10.52 8.78
N ILE A 299 17.52 -10.93 8.27
CA ILE A 299 18.26 -12.08 8.80
C ILE A 299 18.66 -11.82 10.26
N VAL A 300 19.19 -10.62 10.55
CA VAL A 300 19.55 -10.19 11.91
C VAL A 300 18.33 -10.20 12.84
N LYS A 301 17.16 -9.75 12.36
CA LYS A 301 15.92 -9.78 13.14
C LYS A 301 15.50 -11.20 13.51
N ASP A 302 15.51 -12.12 12.54
CA ASP A 302 15.19 -13.53 12.79
C ASP A 302 16.15 -14.14 13.83
N ARG A 303 17.43 -13.75 13.79
CA ARG A 303 18.43 -14.15 14.79
C ARG A 303 18.20 -13.53 16.16
N ASN A 304 17.77 -12.27 16.23
CA ASN A 304 17.37 -11.64 17.49
C ASN A 304 16.24 -12.43 18.15
N ASP A 305 15.23 -12.83 17.38
CA ASP A 305 14.10 -13.62 17.88
C ASP A 305 14.52 -15.04 18.32
N GLU A 306 15.41 -15.69 17.56
CA GLU A 306 16.00 -16.97 17.93
C GLU A 306 16.75 -16.89 19.27
N ILE A 307 17.63 -15.90 19.44
CA ILE A 307 18.42 -15.73 20.67
C ILE A 307 17.53 -15.35 21.86
N LYS A 308 16.53 -14.48 21.67
CA LYS A 308 15.52 -14.17 22.70
C LYS A 308 14.79 -15.43 23.15
N GLY A 309 14.33 -16.24 22.21
CA GLY A 309 13.68 -17.52 22.50
C GLY A 309 14.60 -18.45 23.29
N PHE A 310 15.85 -18.60 22.86
CA PHE A 310 16.81 -19.45 23.57
C PHE A 310 17.11 -18.96 24.99
N ILE A 311 17.31 -17.65 25.17
CA ILE A 311 17.47 -17.03 26.48
C ILE A 311 16.30 -17.35 27.41
N ALA A 312 15.05 -17.25 26.93
CA ALA A 312 13.87 -17.57 27.73
C ALA A 312 13.89 -19.03 28.21
N THR A 313 14.33 -19.97 27.38
CA THR A 313 14.46 -21.38 27.79
C THR A 313 15.56 -21.64 28.82
N LEU A 314 16.52 -20.74 28.97
CA LEU A 314 17.54 -20.79 30.02
C LEU A 314 17.03 -20.19 31.33
N ASP A 315 16.15 -19.18 31.27
CA ASP A 315 15.53 -18.55 32.45
C ASP A 315 14.48 -19.47 33.12
N ASP A 316 13.90 -20.42 32.38
CA ASP A 316 12.93 -21.40 32.89
C ASP A 316 13.58 -22.65 33.56
N ARG A 317 14.92 -22.72 33.64
CA ARG A 317 15.68 -23.84 34.22
C ARG A 317 16.29 -23.49 35.57
#